data_AF-A0A8X6VGQ3-F1
#
_entry.id   AF-A0A8X6VGQ3-F1
#
_cell.length_a   1.000
_cell.length_b   1.000
_cell.length_c   1.000
_cell.angle_alpha   90.00
_cell.angle_beta   90.00
_cell.angle_gamma   90.00
#
_symmetry.space_group_name_H-M   'P 1'
#
loop_
_entity.id
_entity.type
_entity.pdbx_description
1 polymer ?
#
loop_
_entity_poly.entity_id
_entity_poly.type
_entity_poly.pdbx_seq_one_letter_code
_entity_poly.pdbx_strand_id
1 'polypeptide(L)'
;MTPVDLPYVPILLNETSITALWDTGAEKSFISEEVYRKYFSYRPRQKTKDRVVTAERAPCCHLGRVELQIRIREFQKTWEFHILSNMQYQYILGIDFMKESKLT
;
A
#
# COMPACT_ATOMS: atom_id res chain seq x y z
N MET A 1 -22.28 12.31 -13.16
CA MET A 1 -21.34 11.19 -13.02
C MET A 1 -21.83 10.36 -11.86
N THR A 2 -22.15 9.09 -12.08
CA THR A 2 -22.36 8.14 -10.99
C THR A 2 -21.06 8.01 -10.20
N PRO A 3 -21.09 7.95 -8.85
CA PRO A 3 -19.90 7.64 -8.08
C PRO A 3 -19.35 6.31 -8.58
N VAL A 4 -18.10 6.28 -9.01
CA VAL A 4 -17.42 5.01 -9.29
C VAL A 4 -17.06 4.45 -7.93
N ASP A 5 -17.70 3.34 -7.53
CA ASP A 5 -17.31 2.63 -6.32
C ASP A 5 -15.86 2.16 -6.49
N LEU A 6 -14.97 2.71 -5.67
CA LEU A 6 -13.57 2.32 -5.69
C LEU A 6 -13.44 0.88 -5.18
N PRO A 7 -12.64 0.02 -5.84
CA PRO A 7 -12.52 -1.38 -5.47
C PRO A 7 -11.68 -1.52 -4.20
N TYR A 8 -12.35 -1.81 -3.09
CA TYR A 8 -11.71 -2.05 -1.80
C TYR A 8 -11.71 -3.54 -1.47
N VAL A 9 -10.60 -4.04 -0.91
CA VAL A 9 -10.48 -5.43 -0.47
C VAL A 9 -10.01 -5.52 0.99
N PRO A 10 -10.66 -6.34 1.82
CA PRO A 10 -10.19 -6.61 3.18
C PRO A 10 -8.92 -7.46 3.13
N ILE A 11 -7.88 -7.01 3.83
CA ILE A 11 -6.60 -7.70 3.92
C ILE A 11 -6.11 -7.73 5.37
N LEU A 12 -5.23 -8.69 5.67
CA LEU A 12 -4.52 -8.77 6.94
C LEU A 12 -3.05 -8.42 6.69
N LEU A 13 -2.51 -7.45 7.43
CA LEU A 13 -1.09 -7.11 7.43
C LEU A 13 -0.49 -7.37 8.82
N ASN A 14 0.41 -8.34 8.94
CA ASN A 14 0.96 -8.78 10.24
C ASN A 14 -0.15 -8.84 11.32
N GLU A 15 -1.25 -9.55 11.02
CA GLU A 15 -2.43 -9.74 11.90
C GLU A 15 -3.35 -8.50 12.06
N THR A 16 -3.00 -7.34 11.52
CA THR A 16 -3.85 -6.15 11.53
C THR A 16 -4.84 -6.18 10.36
N SER A 17 -6.15 -6.20 10.65
CA SER A 17 -7.21 -6.16 9.64
C SER A 17 -7.41 -4.74 9.12
N ILE A 18 -7.37 -4.58 7.79
CA ILE A 18 -7.48 -3.30 7.11
C ILE A 18 -8.22 -3.46 5.78
N THR A 19 -8.68 -2.34 5.23
CA THR A 19 -9.32 -2.30 3.91
C THR A 19 -8.41 -1.53 2.97
N ALA A 20 -7.89 -2.20 1.93
CA ALA A 20 -6.95 -1.62 0.98
C ALA A 20 -7.64 -1.27 -0.33
N LEU A 21 -7.25 -0.15 -0.94
CA LEU A 21 -7.66 0.23 -2.29
C LEU A 21 -6.91 -0.62 -3.31
N TRP A 22 -7.63 -1.22 -4.24
CA TRP A 22 -7.07 -1.95 -5.37
C TRP A 22 -6.88 -0.99 -6.55
N ASP A 23 -5.67 -0.47 -6.75
CA ASP A 23 -5.43 0.63 -7.69
C ASP A 23 -4.58 0.21 -8.87
N THR A 24 -5.21 0.03 -10.04
CA THR A 24 -4.50 -0.26 -11.29
C THR A 24 -3.73 0.95 -11.83
N GLY A 25 -3.95 2.15 -11.32
CA GLY A 25 -3.16 3.34 -11.63
C GLY A 25 -1.85 3.43 -10.82
N ALA A 26 -1.72 2.63 -9.76
CA ALA A 26 -0.54 2.59 -8.92
C ALA A 26 0.43 1.50 -9.40
N GLU A 27 1.66 1.88 -9.76
CA GLU A 27 2.71 0.91 -10.13
C GLU A 27 3.23 0.10 -8.95
N LYS A 28 3.16 0.68 -7.74
CA LYS A 28 3.69 0.12 -6.49
C LYS A 28 2.60 0.07 -5.43
N SER A 29 2.82 -0.76 -4.42
CA SER A 29 1.96 -0.83 -3.24
C SER A 29 2.43 0.16 -2.16
N PHE A 30 1.48 0.86 -1.55
CA PHE A 30 1.73 1.99 -0.66
C PHE A 30 0.99 1.85 0.67
N ILE A 31 1.60 2.42 1.72
CA ILE A 31 1.00 2.62 3.03
C ILE A 31 1.21 4.06 3.47
N SER A 32 0.19 4.66 4.07
CA SER A 32 0.33 5.99 4.65
C SER A 32 1.21 6.00 5.90
N GLU A 33 1.88 7.12 6.15
CA GLU A 33 2.69 7.31 7.34
C GLU A 33 1.91 7.12 8.65
N GLU A 34 0.68 7.66 8.72
CA GLU A 34 -0.18 7.57 9.90
C GLU A 34 -0.38 6.11 10.32
N VAL A 35 -0.73 5.31 9.35
CA VAL A 35 -0.98 3.89 9.52
C VAL A 35 0.29 3.13 9.88
N TYR A 36 1.40 3.38 9.19
CA TYR A 36 2.68 2.78 9.52
C TYR A 36 3.07 3.08 10.97
N ARG A 37 2.91 4.34 11.41
CA ARG A 37 3.20 4.74 12.79
C ARG A 37 2.29 4.04 13.80
N LYS A 38 1.00 3.96 13.49
CA LYS A 38 -0.03 3.40 14.36
C LYS A 38 0.12 1.89 14.56
N TYR A 39 0.40 1.15 13.49
CA TYR A 39 0.35 -0.31 13.50
C TYR A 39 1.69 -1.00 13.31
N PHE A 40 2.68 -0.36 12.67
CA PHE A 40 3.88 -1.05 12.18
C PHE A 40 5.20 -0.36 12.54
N SER A 41 5.19 0.64 13.44
CA SER A 41 6.40 1.36 13.86
C SER A 41 7.44 0.48 14.55
N TYR A 42 7.02 -0.68 15.08
CA TYR A 42 7.93 -1.70 15.61
C TYR A 42 8.74 -2.40 14.50
N ARG A 43 8.35 -2.31 13.23
CA ARG A 43 9.11 -2.81 12.08
C ARG A 43 10.05 -1.71 11.56
N PRO A 44 11.35 -1.99 11.41
CA PRO A 44 12.27 -1.02 10.86
C PRO A 44 11.90 -0.71 9.41
N ARG A 45 11.80 0.58 9.07
CA ARG A 45 11.71 0.99 7.67
C ARG A 45 13.09 1.11 7.05
N GLN A 46 13.22 0.68 5.81
CA GLN A 46 14.41 0.88 4.99
C GLN A 46 14.36 2.28 4.38
N LYS A 47 15.37 3.11 4.64
CA LYS A 47 15.46 4.44 4.02
C LYS A 47 15.87 4.30 2.55
N THR A 48 15.14 4.93 1.64
CA THR A 48 15.47 4.94 0.22
C THR A 48 15.44 6.38 -0.32
N LYS A 49 15.95 6.58 -1.54
CA LYS A 49 15.92 7.87 -2.25
C LYS A 49 14.86 7.86 -3.36
N ASP A 50 13.85 7.00 -3.23
CA ASP A 50 12.82 6.87 -4.25
C ASP A 50 12.00 8.15 -4.35
N ARG A 51 11.64 8.51 -5.58
CA ARG A 51 10.68 9.59 -5.84
C ARG A 51 9.36 8.97 -6.24
N VAL A 52 8.29 9.40 -5.59
CA VAL A 52 6.93 8.98 -5.93
C VAL A 52 6.16 10.22 -6.38
N VAL A 53 5.51 10.11 -7.53
CA VAL A 53 4.67 11.14 -8.11
C VAL A 53 3.25 10.61 -8.23
N THR A 54 2.28 11.46 -7.97
CA THR A 54 0.87 11.17 -8.24
C THR A 54 0.57 11.28 -9.74
N ALA A 55 -0.61 10.83 -10.15
CA ALA A 55 -1.10 11.02 -11.53
C ALA A 55 -1.13 12.51 -11.94
N GLU A 56 -1.37 13.42 -11.00
CA GLU A 56 -1.37 14.88 -11.20
C GLU A 56 0.03 15.50 -11.18
N ARG A 57 1.10 14.68 -11.12
CA ARG A 57 2.51 15.10 -10.98
C ARG A 57 2.81 15.84 -9.68
N ALA A 58 1.91 15.81 -8.70
CA ALA A 58 2.21 16.29 -7.36
C ALA A 58 3.23 15.34 -6.69
N PRO A 59 4.31 15.84 -6.09
CA PRO A 59 5.29 15.01 -5.41
C PRO A 59 4.69 14.42 -4.12
N CYS A 60 4.89 13.11 -3.92
CA CYS A 60 4.64 12.46 -2.63
C CYS A 60 5.94 12.36 -1.85
N CYS A 61 5.90 12.67 -0.56
CA CYS A 61 7.07 12.57 0.30
C CYS A 61 7.23 11.11 0.76
N HIS A 62 8.19 10.42 0.14
CA HIS A 62 8.54 9.03 0.42
C HIS A 62 9.43 8.94 1.66
N LEU A 63 9.03 8.13 2.63
CA LEU A 63 9.68 8.02 3.94
C LEU A 63 10.55 6.76 4.09
N GLY A 64 10.47 5.85 3.13
CA GLY A 64 11.13 4.55 3.14
C GLY A 64 10.21 3.41 2.71
N ARG A 65 10.70 2.19 2.89
CA ARG A 65 9.98 0.95 2.58
C ARG A 65 9.86 0.07 3.83
N VAL A 66 8.83 -0.76 3.89
CA VAL A 66 8.63 -1.73 4.98
C VAL A 66 8.12 -3.04 4.42
N GLU A 67 8.67 -4.15 4.92
CA GLU A 67 8.19 -5.49 4.60
C GLU A 67 7.13 -5.92 5.62
N LEU A 68 5.96 -6.30 5.12
CA LEU A 68 4.83 -6.77 5.93
C LEU A 68 4.31 -8.09 5.36
N GLN A 69 3.91 -9.03 6.22
CA GLN A 69 3.17 -10.19 5.76
C GLN A 69 1.75 -9.77 5.42
N ILE A 70 1.39 -9.87 4.14
CA ILE A 70 0.03 -9.68 3.66
C ILE A 70 -0.67 -11.02 3.52
N ARG A 71 -1.94 -11.07 3.94
CA ARG A 71 -2.86 -12.18 3.68
C ARG A 71 -4.16 -11.66 3.09
N ILE A 72 -4.55 -12.22 1.95
CA ILE A 72 -5.83 -11.98 1.27
C ILE A 72 -6.41 -13.36 0.93
N ARG A 73 -7.52 -13.75 1.58
CA ARG A 73 -8.07 -15.10 1.45
C ARG A 73 -6.99 -16.15 1.73
N GLU A 74 -6.70 -17.03 0.77
CA GLU A 74 -5.67 -18.07 0.84
C GLU A 74 -4.27 -17.58 0.43
N PHE A 75 -4.16 -16.41 -0.22
CA PHE A 75 -2.88 -15.84 -0.59
C PHE A 75 -2.19 -15.25 0.64
N GLN A 76 -0.94 -15.67 0.90
CA GLN A 76 -0.10 -15.10 1.94
C GLN A 76 1.33 -14.90 1.42
N LYS A 77 1.89 -13.70 1.61
CA LYS A 77 3.26 -13.39 1.20
C LYS A 77 3.86 -12.26 2.03
N THR A 78 5.17 -12.21 2.17
CA THR A 78 5.88 -10.98 2.60
C THR A 78 5.93 -10.00 1.43
N TRP A 79 5.39 -8.79 1.63
CA TRP A 79 5.29 -7.77 0.62
C TRP A 79 5.99 -6.48 1.04
N GLU A 80 6.68 -5.83 0.10
CA GLU A 80 7.32 -4.54 0.29
C GLU A 80 6.30 -3.42 0.02
N PHE A 81 6.07 -2.57 1.03
CA PHE A 81 5.24 -1.38 0.92
C PHE A 81 6.10 -0.13 0.96
N HIS A 82 5.79 0.82 0.10
CA HIS A 82 6.36 2.16 0.15
C HIS A 82 5.57 3.02 1.14
N ILE A 83 6.26 3.62 2.11
CA ILE A 83 5.67 4.50 3.11
C ILE A 83 5.65 5.92 2.56
N LEU A 84 4.46 6.49 2.41
CA LEU A 84 4.26 7.85 1.92
C LEU A 84 3.64 8.74 3.01
N SER A 85 4.11 9.98 3.09
CA SER A 85 3.37 11.05 3.77
C SER A 85 2.46 11.77 2.76
N ASN A 86 1.37 12.35 3.27
CA ASN A 86 0.37 13.11 2.50
C ASN A 86 -0.42 12.28 1.46
N MET A 87 -0.71 11.02 1.78
CA MET A 87 -1.56 10.14 0.97
C MET A 87 -3.02 10.25 1.44
N GLN A 88 -3.96 10.42 0.51
CA GLN A 88 -5.40 10.46 0.84
C GLN A 88 -5.94 9.10 1.26
N TYR A 89 -5.42 8.04 0.65
CA TYR A 89 -5.77 6.67 1.01
C TYR A 89 -4.81 6.13 2.06
N GLN A 90 -5.31 5.24 2.92
CA GLN A 90 -4.51 4.64 3.97
C GLN A 90 -3.58 3.52 3.44
N TYR A 91 -4.07 2.80 2.43
CA TYR A 91 -3.44 1.62 1.84
C TYR A 91 -3.82 1.48 0.37
N ILE A 92 -2.82 1.24 -0.47
CA ILE A 92 -3.00 0.95 -1.90
C ILE A 92 -2.25 -0.32 -2.26
N LEU A 93 -2.93 -1.24 -2.93
CA LEU A 93 -2.33 -2.37 -3.64
C LEU A 93 -2.19 -1.98 -5.12
N GLY A 94 -0.95 -1.92 -5.58
CA GLY A 94 -0.63 -1.56 -6.96
C GLY A 94 -0.57 -2.76 -7.90
N ILE A 95 -0.27 -2.48 -9.16
CA ILE A 95 -0.08 -3.49 -10.21
C ILE A 95 1.02 -4.49 -9.84
N ASP A 96 2.05 -4.06 -9.10
CA ASP A 96 3.10 -4.95 -8.59
C ASP A 96 2.51 -6.13 -7.82
N PHE A 97 1.59 -5.84 -6.91
CA PHE A 97 0.89 -6.84 -6.12
C PHE A 97 -0.07 -7.68 -6.97
N MET A 98 -0.82 -7.05 -7.86
CA MET A 98 -1.82 -7.74 -8.68
C MET A 98 -1.19 -8.78 -9.60
N LYS A 99 -0.08 -8.41 -10.27
CA LYS A 99 0.64 -9.30 -11.19
C LYS A 99 1.19 -10.54 -10.48
N GLU A 100 1.61 -10.38 -9.23
CA GLU A 100 2.19 -11.48 -8.47
C GLU A 100 1.15 -12.34 -7.76
N SER A 101 0.12 -11.72 -7.19
CA SER A 101 -0.85 -12.44 -6.37
C SER A 101 -1.75 -13.41 -7.14
N LYS A 102 -1.86 -13.25 -8.48
CA LYS A 102 -2.79 -14.00 -9.35
C LYS A 102 -4.24 -13.99 -8.85
N LEU A 103 -4.58 -12.97 -8.04
CA LEU A 103 -5.93 -12.71 -7.55
C LEU A 103 -6.69 -11.97 -8.66
N THR A 104 -6.98 -12.67 -9.75
CA THR A 104 -7.80 -12.20 -10.88
C THR A 104 -8.86 -13.23 -11.17
#